data_AF-A0A1J5X1S4-F1
#
_entry.id   AF-A0A1J5X1S4-F1
#
_cell.length_a   1.000
_cell.length_b   1.000
_cell.length_c   1.000
_cell.angle_alpha   90.00
_cell.angle_beta   90.00
_cell.angle_gamma   90.00
#
_symmetry.space_group_name_H-M   'P 1'
#
loop_
_entity.id
_entity.type
_entity.pdbx_description
1 polymer ?
#
loop_
_entity_poly.entity_id
_entity_poly.type
_entity_poly.pdbx_seq_one_letter_code
_entity_poly.pdbx_strand_id
1 'polypeptide(L)'
;NKREVACPYCKENKSDKAYQEEILGVLFSLMSRQTLLSIELRPDTEVETVAEIARDTKVVLSNIAVSDALFFKLLSRAAVEVRNKISLVGHDDSLGRCIGESDWRTSKRINIWFDRYSDEEMKQAYENIKKIPKKSVQIVAGEMHAKENGIYVLLRLLDRADGYIPDLFLESSKREFIVEMAETENNSICIENINRLILTGYAVGVLPKLRLHEENVLEELSLDAKYSREITEILKMKRNSLWIGRAKKLVLTGYAVDILTKLRIPEENVLEELSLNTNGEQKPTEILKEENNSIWVGKMRKLELSWYAVGILPKLKIHEENEMEELDLRTGFLGQITVKNKSLWVGKVKVLKLRDTAIKILPKLGFHKENQMKVLSLFTDRPIYIVSIPREENKSIWVGKVEKLELYNQTVEILPKLRFHGENVMEKLVLSADKPEEISEILKTKDKSVWVGKVKVLKLEGYTLGILPKLRFRGENVMEKLVLSADKPEEISKILKTKDKSVWVGKVKKVRLKGLAKKIENKLDFTLIAPDDQE
;
A
#
# COMPACT_ATOMS: atom_id res chain seq x y z
N ASN A 1 15.50 66.67 4.39
CA ASN A 1 15.70 65.70 5.49
C ASN A 1 14.87 64.45 5.24
N LYS A 2 15.43 63.48 4.51
CA LYS A 2 14.84 62.15 4.34
C LYS A 2 15.05 61.36 5.65
N ARG A 3 13.97 60.88 6.26
CA ARG A 3 14.03 59.84 7.29
C ARG A 3 13.59 58.54 6.64
N GLU A 4 14.55 57.67 6.36
CA GLU A 4 14.27 56.25 6.14
C GLU A 4 13.82 55.64 7.46
N VAL A 5 12.69 54.93 7.43
CA VAL A 5 12.25 54.08 8.54
C VAL A 5 12.51 52.65 8.12
N ALA A 6 13.46 52.01 8.81
CA ALA A 6 13.80 50.60 8.60
C ALA A 6 12.85 49.70 9.39
N CYS A 7 12.39 48.61 8.76
CA CYS A 7 11.66 47.54 9.45
C CYS A 7 12.58 46.89 10.50
N PRO A 8 12.22 46.85 11.79
CA PRO A 8 13.10 46.33 12.84
C PRO A 8 13.36 44.82 12.74
N TYR A 9 12.61 44.09 11.91
CA TYR A 9 12.51 42.62 11.94
C TYR A 9 13.09 41.93 10.71
N CYS A 10 13.55 42.68 9.70
CA CYS A 10 14.09 42.11 8.46
C CYS A 10 15.55 41.63 8.55
N LYS A 11 16.12 41.42 9.76
CA LYS A 11 17.55 41.10 9.91
C LYS A 11 17.90 39.70 10.41
N GLU A 12 16.97 38.80 10.69
CA GLU A 12 17.36 37.43 11.04
C GLU A 12 16.45 36.35 10.42
N ASN A 13 17.10 35.45 9.66
CA ASN A 13 16.58 34.16 9.22
C ASN A 13 16.14 33.32 10.43
N LYS A 14 14.84 33.24 10.73
CA LYS A 14 14.29 32.19 11.60
C LYS A 14 12.93 31.69 11.12
N SER A 15 12.88 30.38 10.87
CA SER A 15 11.78 29.60 10.32
C SER A 15 10.91 29.00 11.43
N ASP A 16 10.18 29.84 12.18
CA ASP A 16 9.28 29.34 13.23
C ASP A 16 7.80 29.55 12.88
N LYS A 17 7.03 28.46 12.93
CA LYS A 17 5.62 28.39 12.53
C LYS A 17 4.70 29.25 13.41
N ALA A 18 5.07 29.43 14.68
CA ALA A 18 4.40 30.36 15.61
C ALA A 18 4.64 31.82 15.22
N TYR A 19 5.79 32.12 14.60
CA TYR A 19 6.21 33.47 14.25
C TYR A 19 5.45 34.01 13.02
N GLN A 20 5.10 33.14 12.06
CA GLN A 20 4.23 33.54 10.94
C GLN A 20 2.77 33.78 11.37
N GLU A 21 2.25 33.00 12.33
CA GLU A 21 0.92 33.24 12.91
C GLU A 21 0.89 34.56 13.70
N GLU A 22 2.00 34.92 14.34
CA GLU A 22 2.15 36.18 15.07
C GLU A 22 2.29 37.38 14.11
N ILE A 23 2.99 37.25 12.98
CA ILE A 23 3.05 38.30 11.93
C ILE A 23 1.68 38.52 11.28
N LEU A 24 0.93 37.45 10.98
CA LEU A 24 -0.45 37.57 10.51
C LEU A 24 -1.34 38.18 11.61
N GLY A 25 -1.21 37.74 12.86
CA GLY A 25 -1.96 38.29 14.00
C GLY A 25 -1.71 39.78 14.24
N VAL A 26 -0.46 40.23 14.11
CA VAL A 26 -0.03 41.62 14.33
C VAL A 26 -0.42 42.51 13.14
N LEU A 27 -0.43 42.01 11.91
CA LEU A 27 -0.98 42.71 10.74
C LEU A 27 -2.49 43.02 10.88
N PHE A 28 -3.22 42.33 11.76
CA PHE A 28 -4.66 42.51 11.93
C PHE A 28 -5.07 43.23 13.23
N SER A 29 -4.13 43.65 14.10
CA SER A 29 -4.48 44.01 15.49
C SER A 29 -4.45 45.50 15.87
N LEU A 30 -4.18 46.48 14.98
CA LEU A 30 -4.07 47.88 15.41
C LEU A 30 -4.83 48.90 14.52
N MET A 31 -6.06 49.15 14.94
CA MET A 31 -6.82 50.43 14.98
C MET A 31 -7.45 51.12 13.74
N SER A 32 -8.71 51.51 14.01
CA SER A 32 -9.64 52.49 13.41
C SER A 32 -10.32 52.13 12.08
N ARG A 33 -11.66 52.03 12.17
CA ARG A 33 -12.62 51.75 11.08
C ARG A 33 -12.55 52.83 9.99
N GLN A 34 -11.71 52.65 8.99
CA GLN A 34 -11.98 53.17 7.65
C GLN A 34 -12.56 52.02 6.83
N THR A 35 -13.85 52.13 6.51
CA THR A 35 -14.60 51.13 5.76
C THR A 35 -14.08 51.10 4.32
N LEU A 36 -13.06 50.29 4.04
CA LEU A 36 -12.72 49.91 2.67
C LEU A 36 -13.90 49.07 2.14
N LEU A 37 -14.83 49.72 1.46
CA LEU A 37 -16.04 49.06 0.94
C LEU A 37 -15.71 48.02 -0.15
N SER A 38 -14.60 48.20 -0.87
CA SER A 38 -14.13 47.27 -1.90
C SER A 38 -12.63 47.43 -2.19
N ILE A 39 -11.91 46.31 -2.34
CA ILE A 39 -10.48 46.22 -2.68
C ILE A 39 -10.33 45.25 -3.86
N GLU A 40 -9.59 45.63 -4.90
CA GLU A 40 -9.20 44.74 -5.99
C GLU A 40 -7.72 44.36 -5.83
N LEU A 41 -7.43 43.07 -5.67
CA LEU A 41 -6.06 42.61 -5.48
C LEU A 41 -5.34 42.42 -6.82
N ARG A 42 -4.16 43.01 -6.95
CA ARG A 42 -3.26 42.90 -8.11
C ARG A 42 -1.84 42.51 -7.70
N PRO A 43 -1.03 41.89 -8.58
CA PRO A 43 0.34 41.48 -8.24
C PRO A 43 1.26 42.63 -7.84
N ASP A 44 0.98 43.83 -8.36
CA ASP A 44 1.68 45.10 -8.14
C ASP A 44 1.05 45.96 -7.03
N THR A 45 0.12 45.40 -6.22
CA THR A 45 -0.50 46.15 -5.12
C THR A 45 0.53 46.48 -4.04
N GLU A 46 1.00 47.72 -3.99
CA GLU A 46 1.85 48.21 -2.90
C GLU A 46 1.04 48.40 -1.62
N VAL A 47 1.54 47.87 -0.50
CA VAL A 47 0.92 48.02 0.82
C VAL A 47 1.51 49.26 1.50
N GLU A 48 0.84 50.40 1.38
CA GLU A 48 1.28 51.65 2.03
C GLU A 48 0.99 51.66 3.55
N THR A 49 -0.09 51.00 3.99
CA THR A 49 -0.50 50.92 5.39
C THR A 49 -1.15 49.56 5.72
N VAL A 50 -0.92 49.07 6.94
CA VAL A 50 -1.54 47.86 7.46
C VAL A 50 -2.98 48.16 7.89
N ALA A 51 -3.96 47.49 7.28
CA ALA A 51 -5.38 47.64 7.60
C ALA A 51 -6.07 46.29 7.79
N GLU A 52 -6.97 46.19 8.76
CA GLU A 52 -7.76 44.98 9.02
C GLU A 52 -8.85 44.81 7.95
N ILE A 53 -8.89 43.65 7.29
CA ILE A 53 -9.96 43.30 6.36
C ILE A 53 -11.19 42.87 7.18
N ALA A 54 -12.20 43.73 7.22
CA ALA A 54 -13.46 43.44 7.89
C ALA A 54 -14.34 42.49 7.05
N ARG A 55 -15.27 41.77 7.70
CA ARG A 55 -16.15 40.77 7.03
C ARG A 55 -16.98 41.32 5.88
N ASP A 56 -17.35 42.59 5.95
CA ASP A 56 -18.10 43.33 4.93
C ASP A 56 -17.20 43.94 3.84
N THR A 57 -15.87 43.89 4.01
CA THR A 57 -14.92 44.36 2.99
C THR A 57 -15.02 43.45 1.78
N LYS A 58 -15.39 44.03 0.64
CA LYS A 58 -15.42 43.31 -0.63
C LYS A 58 -14.01 43.15 -1.18
N VAL A 59 -13.59 41.94 -1.50
CA VAL A 59 -12.28 41.65 -2.11
C VAL A 59 -12.50 41.03 -3.49
N VAL A 60 -12.00 41.70 -4.52
CA VAL A 60 -12.12 41.27 -5.92
C VAL A 60 -10.84 40.59 -6.36
N LEU A 61 -10.95 39.36 -6.86
CA LEU A 61 -9.87 38.57 -7.44
C LEU A 61 -10.14 38.38 -8.95
N SER A 62 -9.14 38.67 -9.78
CA SER A 62 -9.28 38.61 -11.25
C SER A 62 -7.93 38.48 -11.93
N ASN A 63 -7.70 37.40 -12.69
CA ASN A 63 -6.48 37.17 -13.49
C ASN A 63 -5.18 37.21 -12.67
N ILE A 64 -5.22 36.67 -11.45
CA ILE A 64 -4.08 36.62 -10.53
C ILE A 64 -3.85 35.20 -10.05
N ALA A 65 -2.61 34.91 -9.67
CA ALA A 65 -2.29 33.78 -8.82
C ALA A 65 -2.31 34.19 -7.34
N VAL A 66 -2.92 33.38 -6.49
CA VAL A 66 -3.08 33.62 -5.06
C VAL A 66 -2.63 32.38 -4.29
N SER A 67 -1.83 32.56 -3.24
CA SER A 67 -1.44 31.45 -2.36
C SER A 67 -2.67 30.88 -1.63
N ASP A 68 -2.67 29.58 -1.37
CA ASP A 68 -3.69 28.90 -0.56
C ASP A 68 -3.88 29.58 0.80
N ALA A 69 -2.80 29.92 1.50
CA ALA A 69 -2.84 30.61 2.78
C ALA A 69 -3.63 31.93 2.71
N LEU A 70 -3.34 32.77 1.72
CA LEU A 70 -4.05 34.05 1.56
C LEU A 70 -5.49 33.82 1.08
N PHE A 71 -5.69 32.95 0.09
CA PHE A 71 -7.00 32.68 -0.49
C PHE A 71 -8.00 32.21 0.56
N PHE A 72 -7.66 31.19 1.37
CA PHE A 72 -8.55 30.67 2.39
C PHE A 72 -8.78 31.67 3.54
N LYS A 73 -7.78 32.50 3.87
CA LYS A 73 -7.94 33.59 4.84
C LYS A 73 -8.92 34.65 4.36
N LEU A 74 -8.86 35.02 3.07
CA LEU A 74 -9.80 35.96 2.46
C LEU A 74 -11.22 35.38 2.42
N LEU A 75 -11.35 34.10 2.07
CA LEU A 75 -12.64 33.42 2.04
C LEU A 75 -13.34 33.45 3.41
N SER A 76 -12.61 33.35 4.52
CA SER A 76 -13.23 33.35 5.84
C SER A 76 -13.47 34.73 6.46
N ARG A 77 -12.76 35.76 5.98
CA ARG A 77 -12.74 37.10 6.62
C ARG A 77 -13.26 38.25 5.78
N ALA A 78 -13.56 38.04 4.49
CA ALA A 78 -13.99 39.09 3.59
C ALA A 78 -15.15 38.62 2.70
N ALA A 79 -15.79 39.54 1.99
CA ALA A 79 -16.73 39.21 0.92
C ALA A 79 -15.96 39.06 -0.41
N VAL A 80 -15.62 37.83 -0.80
CA VAL A 80 -14.77 37.56 -1.97
C VAL A 80 -15.59 37.47 -3.26
N GLU A 81 -15.21 38.23 -4.29
CA GLU A 81 -15.76 38.17 -5.64
C GLU A 81 -14.66 37.74 -6.62
N VAL A 82 -14.85 36.57 -7.25
CA VAL A 82 -13.99 36.11 -8.35
C VAL A 82 -14.64 36.53 -9.67
N ARG A 83 -14.05 37.51 -10.37
CA ARG A 83 -14.60 38.05 -11.63
C ARG A 83 -14.19 37.24 -12.85
N ASN A 84 -12.91 36.91 -12.93
CA ASN A 84 -12.30 36.15 -14.02
C ASN A 84 -11.60 34.91 -13.45
N LYS A 85 -10.75 34.26 -14.25
CA LYS A 85 -9.98 33.10 -13.81
C LYS A 85 -8.90 33.51 -12.80
N ILE A 86 -8.71 32.70 -11.76
CA ILE A 86 -7.62 32.84 -10.79
C ILE A 86 -6.83 31.53 -10.70
N SER A 87 -5.55 31.61 -10.33
CA SER A 87 -4.69 30.46 -10.09
C SER A 87 -4.48 30.28 -8.58
N LEU A 88 -4.87 29.15 -8.02
CA LEU A 88 -4.59 28.79 -6.63
C LEU A 88 -3.27 28.02 -6.58
N VAL A 89 -2.28 28.58 -5.89
CA VAL A 89 -0.93 28.01 -5.76
C VAL A 89 -0.65 27.61 -4.31
N GLY A 90 0.14 26.56 -4.09
CA GLY A 90 0.61 26.22 -2.74
C GLY A 90 1.53 27.31 -2.17
N HIS A 91 1.33 27.67 -0.91
CA HIS A 91 2.16 28.66 -0.22
C HIS A 91 3.62 28.20 -0.12
N ASP A 92 4.53 29.12 -0.45
CA ASP A 92 5.97 28.93 -0.30
C ASP A 92 6.54 30.00 0.63
N ASP A 93 6.83 29.59 1.87
CA ASP A 93 7.42 30.44 2.90
C ASP A 93 8.76 31.06 2.46
N SER A 94 9.42 30.49 1.45
CA SER A 94 10.71 30.98 0.94
C SER A 94 10.59 32.19 0.01
N LEU A 95 9.42 32.42 -0.60
CA LEU A 95 9.25 33.48 -1.60
C LEU A 95 8.62 34.76 -1.02
N GLY A 96 7.99 34.70 0.17
CA GLY A 96 7.34 35.85 0.81
C GLY A 96 6.23 36.51 0.00
N ARG A 97 5.80 35.89 -1.11
CA ARG A 97 4.75 36.37 -2.01
C ARG A 97 3.47 35.58 -1.75
N CYS A 98 2.35 36.28 -1.73
CA CYS A 98 1.01 35.68 -1.63
C CYS A 98 0.13 35.96 -2.86
N ILE A 99 0.57 36.89 -3.73
CA ILE A 99 -0.10 37.25 -4.98
C ILE A 99 0.97 37.32 -6.07
N GLY A 100 0.65 36.84 -7.26
CA GLY A 100 1.52 36.91 -8.44
C GLY A 100 0.72 36.87 -9.73
N GLU A 101 1.42 36.87 -10.86
CA GLU A 101 0.81 36.76 -12.19
C GLU A 101 0.17 35.38 -12.40
N SER A 102 -0.78 35.29 -13.34
CA SER A 102 -1.56 34.06 -13.62
C SER A 102 -0.71 32.84 -13.94
N ASP A 103 0.50 33.06 -14.45
CA ASP A 103 1.45 32.02 -14.89
C ASP A 103 2.39 31.56 -13.76
N TRP A 104 2.13 31.96 -12.51
CA TRP A 104 2.89 31.52 -11.36
C TRP A 104 2.77 30.00 -11.19
N ARG A 105 3.88 29.31 -11.48
CA ARG A 105 4.01 27.86 -11.27
C ARG A 105 4.70 27.57 -9.95
N THR A 106 4.04 26.82 -9.07
CA THR A 106 4.69 26.17 -7.93
C THR A 106 4.37 24.68 -7.95
N SER A 107 5.33 23.85 -7.55
CA SER A 107 5.10 22.41 -7.30
C SER A 107 4.76 22.15 -5.83
N LYS A 108 4.42 23.19 -5.07
CA LYS A 108 4.16 23.09 -3.63
C LYS A 108 2.77 22.53 -3.40
N ARG A 109 2.63 21.77 -2.32
CA ARG A 109 1.34 21.23 -1.87
C ARG A 109 0.44 22.36 -1.39
N ILE A 110 -0.87 22.22 -1.62
CA ILE A 110 -1.89 23.07 -1.01
C ILE A 110 -2.36 22.41 0.28
N ASN A 111 -2.40 23.15 1.39
CA ASN A 111 -2.93 22.67 2.67
C ASN A 111 -4.18 23.44 3.05
N ILE A 112 -5.25 22.71 3.36
CA ILE A 112 -6.57 23.27 3.68
C ILE A 112 -6.93 22.82 5.09
N TRP A 113 -6.51 23.63 6.07
CA TRP A 113 -6.75 23.39 7.49
C TRP A 113 -7.59 24.53 8.06
N PHE A 114 -8.83 24.18 8.40
CA PHE A 114 -9.82 25.10 8.97
C PHE A 114 -10.12 24.76 10.45
N ASP A 115 -9.23 24.02 11.10
CA ASP A 115 -9.37 23.55 12.49
C ASP A 115 -9.43 24.69 13.51
N ARG A 116 -8.88 25.86 13.18
CA ARG A 116 -8.85 27.06 14.05
C ARG A 116 -9.87 28.14 13.69
N TYR A 117 -10.76 27.89 12.72
CA TYR A 117 -11.72 28.88 12.24
C TYR A 117 -13.01 28.78 13.05
N SER A 118 -13.65 29.92 13.34
CA SER A 118 -14.97 29.92 14.01
C SER A 118 -16.07 29.46 13.07
N ASP A 119 -17.22 29.04 13.60
CA ASP A 119 -18.39 28.65 12.80
C ASP A 119 -18.84 29.78 11.85
N GLU A 120 -18.71 31.05 12.27
CA GLU A 120 -19.00 32.20 11.39
C GLU A 120 -17.95 32.36 10.27
N GLU A 121 -16.67 32.16 10.58
CA GLU A 121 -15.59 32.19 9.58
C GLU A 121 -15.78 31.05 8.55
N MET A 122 -16.20 29.87 9.00
CA MET A 122 -16.55 28.74 8.14
C MET A 122 -17.75 29.06 7.23
N LYS A 123 -18.83 29.56 7.82
CA LYS A 123 -20.05 29.95 7.08
C LYS A 123 -19.75 31.01 6.01
N GLN A 124 -18.90 31.99 6.33
CA GLN A 124 -18.46 33.00 5.38
C GLN A 124 -17.67 32.37 4.22
N ALA A 125 -16.73 31.47 4.51
CA ALA A 125 -15.96 30.76 3.49
C ALA A 125 -16.88 29.98 2.53
N TYR A 126 -17.89 29.29 3.06
CA TYR A 126 -18.85 28.55 2.26
C TYR A 126 -19.68 29.45 1.33
N GLU A 127 -20.20 30.56 1.86
CA GLU A 127 -20.98 31.52 1.06
C GLU A 127 -20.14 32.17 -0.03
N ASN A 128 -18.86 32.45 0.24
CA ASN A 128 -17.95 32.96 -0.76
C ASN A 128 -17.68 31.92 -1.87
N ILE A 129 -17.34 30.67 -1.51
CA ILE A 129 -17.09 29.61 -2.50
C ILE A 129 -18.32 29.36 -3.37
N LYS A 130 -19.52 29.43 -2.81
CA LYS A 130 -20.78 29.26 -3.55
C LYS A 130 -20.96 30.31 -4.67
N LYS A 131 -20.48 31.53 -4.43
CA LYS A 131 -20.54 32.66 -5.38
C LYS A 131 -19.46 32.60 -6.46
N ILE A 132 -18.40 31.80 -6.29
CA ILE A 132 -17.35 31.64 -7.28
C ILE A 132 -17.93 31.03 -8.57
N PRO A 133 -17.69 31.62 -9.75
CA PRO A 133 -18.13 31.04 -11.02
C PRO A 133 -17.52 29.65 -11.25
N LYS A 134 -18.25 28.74 -11.91
CA LYS A 134 -17.68 27.43 -12.30
C LYS A 134 -16.49 27.62 -13.24
N LYS A 135 -15.50 26.72 -13.15
CA LYS A 135 -14.28 26.74 -13.97
C LYS A 135 -13.49 28.05 -13.90
N SER A 136 -13.58 28.78 -12.78
CA SER A 136 -12.85 30.04 -12.57
C SER A 136 -11.62 29.88 -11.68
N VAL A 137 -11.42 28.72 -11.06
CA VAL A 137 -10.26 28.43 -10.22
C VAL A 137 -9.37 27.41 -10.91
N GLN A 138 -8.17 27.80 -11.30
CA GLN A 138 -7.15 26.87 -11.75
C GLN A 138 -6.30 26.43 -10.57
N ILE A 139 -6.21 25.13 -10.32
CA ILE A 139 -5.37 24.60 -9.24
C ILE A 139 -3.99 24.31 -9.81
N VAL A 140 -2.97 24.97 -9.25
CA VAL A 140 -1.57 24.84 -9.67
C VAL A 140 -0.78 24.27 -8.49
N ALA A 141 -0.93 22.95 -8.29
CA ALA A 141 -0.24 22.18 -7.26
C ALA A 141 -0.07 20.72 -7.69
N GLY A 142 0.91 20.02 -7.11
CA GLY A 142 1.05 18.57 -7.29
C GLY A 142 0.13 17.76 -6.38
N GLU A 143 -0.22 18.30 -5.21
CA GLU A 143 -1.03 17.62 -4.20
C GLU A 143 -1.87 18.63 -3.40
N MET A 144 -3.04 18.19 -2.92
CA MET A 144 -3.89 18.94 -2.00
C MET A 144 -4.22 18.09 -0.76
N HIS A 145 -3.95 18.66 0.41
CA HIS A 145 -4.18 18.01 1.70
C HIS A 145 -5.26 18.77 2.45
N ALA A 146 -6.37 18.12 2.76
CA ALA A 146 -7.44 18.70 3.56
C ALA A 146 -7.69 17.87 4.82
N LYS A 147 -7.84 18.56 5.95
CA LYS A 147 -8.12 17.94 7.23
C LYS A 147 -9.40 18.50 7.83
N GLU A 148 -10.17 17.62 8.46
CA GLU A 148 -11.38 17.98 9.22
C GLU A 148 -12.30 18.90 8.39
N ASN A 149 -12.71 20.06 8.92
CA ASN A 149 -13.55 21.04 8.22
C ASN A 149 -13.00 21.49 6.85
N GLY A 150 -11.69 21.41 6.65
CA GLY A 150 -11.07 21.74 5.37
C GLY A 150 -11.50 20.80 4.23
N ILE A 151 -11.98 19.59 4.56
CA ILE A 151 -12.48 18.64 3.56
C ILE A 151 -13.68 19.22 2.83
N TYR A 152 -14.68 19.73 3.55
CA TYR A 152 -15.88 20.29 2.94
C TYR A 152 -15.56 21.53 2.09
N VAL A 153 -14.67 22.40 2.60
CA VAL A 153 -14.15 23.56 1.86
C VAL A 153 -13.53 23.14 0.53
N LEU A 154 -12.61 22.16 0.57
CA LEU A 154 -11.94 21.64 -0.61
C LEU A 154 -12.94 21.08 -1.61
N LEU A 155 -13.85 20.21 -1.18
CA LEU A 155 -14.80 19.55 -2.08
C LEU A 155 -15.71 20.57 -2.79
N ARG A 156 -16.15 21.62 -2.09
CA ARG A 156 -16.91 22.72 -2.69
C ARG A 156 -16.08 23.57 -3.65
N LEU A 157 -14.78 23.71 -3.37
CA LEU A 157 -13.86 24.42 -4.26
C LEU A 157 -13.58 23.60 -5.53
N LEU A 158 -13.49 22.27 -5.45
CA LEU A 158 -13.30 21.40 -6.61
C LEU A 158 -14.44 21.52 -7.63
N ASP A 159 -15.69 21.73 -7.18
CA ASP A 159 -16.82 22.04 -8.08
C ASP A 159 -16.64 23.35 -8.89
N ARG A 160 -15.69 24.21 -8.47
CA ARG A 160 -15.34 25.49 -9.11
C ARG A 160 -14.04 25.42 -9.89
N ALA A 161 -13.30 24.33 -9.75
CA ALA A 161 -12.01 24.14 -10.39
C ALA A 161 -12.17 23.96 -11.91
N ASP A 162 -11.13 24.35 -12.64
CA ASP A 162 -11.00 24.13 -14.08
C ASP A 162 -9.84 23.17 -14.37
N GLY A 163 -10.12 22.10 -15.10
CA GLY A 163 -9.10 21.18 -15.60
C GLY A 163 -8.63 20.14 -14.58
N TYR A 164 -7.31 19.95 -14.52
CA TYR A 164 -6.65 18.88 -13.77
C TYR A 164 -6.79 19.06 -12.25
N ILE A 165 -7.15 17.97 -11.56
CA ILE A 165 -7.20 17.93 -10.10
C ILE A 165 -5.95 17.21 -9.58
N PRO A 166 -5.16 17.84 -8.69
CA PRO A 166 -3.98 17.22 -8.09
C PRO A 166 -4.33 15.99 -7.26
N ASP A 167 -3.30 15.28 -6.79
CA ASP A 167 -3.51 14.19 -5.82
C ASP A 167 -4.22 14.71 -4.57
N LEU A 168 -5.27 14.01 -4.11
CA LEU A 168 -6.09 14.41 -2.98
C LEU A 168 -5.84 13.54 -1.75
N PHE A 169 -5.58 14.19 -0.62
CA PHE A 169 -5.38 13.56 0.68
C PHE A 169 -6.37 14.16 1.67
N LEU A 170 -7.38 13.37 2.06
CA LEU A 170 -8.45 13.81 2.96
C LEU A 170 -8.37 13.00 4.26
N GLU A 171 -8.25 13.69 5.39
CA GLU A 171 -8.15 13.04 6.71
C GLU A 171 -9.14 13.66 7.68
N SER A 172 -9.94 12.81 8.32
CA SER A 172 -10.79 13.27 9.41
C SER A 172 -10.81 12.29 10.57
N SER A 173 -10.51 12.81 11.76
CA SER A 173 -10.48 12.01 12.99
C SER A 173 -11.84 11.89 13.67
N LYS A 174 -12.80 12.76 13.32
CA LYS A 174 -14.11 12.81 13.96
C LYS A 174 -15.25 12.96 12.95
N ARG A 175 -16.38 12.35 13.27
CA ARG A 175 -17.59 12.42 12.44
C ARG A 175 -18.10 13.86 12.26
N GLU A 176 -17.99 14.71 13.28
CA GLU A 176 -18.55 16.07 13.29
C GLU A 176 -18.14 16.89 12.05
N PHE A 177 -16.91 16.73 11.59
CA PHE A 177 -16.35 17.47 10.46
C PHE A 177 -16.83 17.00 9.08
N ILE A 178 -17.49 15.84 9.01
CA ILE A 178 -18.07 15.32 7.77
C ILE A 178 -19.60 15.27 7.83
N VAL A 179 -20.24 15.76 8.90
CA VAL A 179 -21.71 15.75 9.01
C VAL A 179 -22.35 16.60 7.91
N GLU A 180 -21.76 17.75 7.59
CA GLU A 180 -22.22 18.62 6.50
C GLU A 180 -22.19 17.90 5.13
N MET A 181 -21.34 16.89 4.96
CA MET A 181 -21.31 16.05 3.77
C MET A 181 -22.46 15.05 3.70
N ALA A 182 -23.13 14.74 4.83
CA ALA A 182 -24.23 13.77 4.84
C ALA A 182 -25.41 14.24 3.97
N GLU A 183 -25.67 15.54 3.96
CA GLU A 183 -26.73 16.19 3.16
C GLU A 183 -26.39 16.27 1.66
N THR A 184 -25.11 16.12 1.31
CA THR A 184 -24.67 16.18 -0.09
C THR A 184 -25.12 14.92 -0.83
N GLU A 185 -25.71 15.06 -2.00
CA GLU A 185 -26.16 13.91 -2.81
C GLU A 185 -24.97 13.03 -3.24
N ASN A 186 -25.19 11.73 -3.37
CA ASN A 186 -24.16 10.82 -3.87
C ASN A 186 -23.82 11.15 -5.32
N ASN A 187 -22.55 11.01 -5.72
CA ASN A 187 -22.05 11.37 -7.04
C ASN A 187 -22.28 12.83 -7.47
N SER A 188 -22.47 13.75 -6.52
CA SER A 188 -22.70 15.17 -6.84
C SER A 188 -21.41 15.96 -7.07
N ILE A 189 -20.29 15.53 -6.51
CA ILE A 189 -18.99 16.19 -6.66
C ILE A 189 -18.23 15.49 -7.78
N CYS A 190 -18.09 16.15 -8.91
CA CYS A 190 -17.39 15.60 -10.07
C CYS A 190 -15.89 15.83 -9.94
N ILE A 191 -15.10 14.76 -9.96
CA ILE A 191 -13.64 14.85 -9.97
C ILE A 191 -13.16 14.32 -11.32
N GLU A 192 -12.64 15.24 -12.14
CA GLU A 192 -12.05 14.96 -13.45
C GLU A 192 -10.53 14.82 -13.32
N ASN A 193 -9.95 13.79 -13.95
CA ASN A 193 -8.50 13.61 -14.10
C ASN A 193 -7.69 13.60 -12.78
N ILE A 194 -8.20 12.94 -11.74
CA ILE A 194 -7.45 12.72 -10.50
C ILE A 194 -6.52 11.52 -10.63
N ASN A 195 -5.30 11.71 -10.13
CA ASN A 195 -4.24 10.70 -10.20
C ASN A 195 -4.22 9.82 -8.93
N ARG A 196 -4.22 10.40 -7.72
CA ARG A 196 -4.34 9.63 -6.46
C ARG A 196 -5.42 10.20 -5.53
N LEU A 197 -6.17 9.31 -4.90
CA LEU A 197 -7.19 9.64 -3.90
C LEU A 197 -6.93 8.85 -2.61
N ILE A 198 -6.57 9.54 -1.54
CA ILE A 198 -6.29 8.95 -0.22
C ILE A 198 -7.29 9.50 0.80
N LEU A 199 -8.06 8.61 1.41
CA LEU A 199 -9.08 8.93 2.42
C LEU A 199 -8.77 8.20 3.73
N THR A 200 -8.66 8.94 4.83
CA THR A 200 -8.32 8.40 6.15
C THR A 200 -9.35 8.78 7.22
N GLY A 201 -9.71 7.80 8.05
CA GLY A 201 -10.68 7.95 9.13
C GLY A 201 -12.09 8.20 8.60
N TYR A 202 -12.79 9.17 9.18
CA TYR A 202 -14.12 9.56 8.74
C TYR A 202 -14.15 10.13 7.31
N ALA A 203 -13.03 10.62 6.78
CA ALA A 203 -12.96 11.10 5.39
C ALA A 203 -13.31 10.00 4.37
N VAL A 204 -13.17 8.72 4.72
CA VAL A 204 -13.62 7.59 3.88
C VAL A 204 -15.10 7.73 3.53
N GLY A 205 -15.93 8.26 4.44
CA GLY A 205 -17.37 8.52 4.22
C GLY A 205 -17.68 9.53 3.11
N VAL A 206 -16.68 10.26 2.60
CA VAL A 206 -16.81 11.16 1.44
C VAL A 206 -16.89 10.38 0.13
N LEU A 207 -16.32 9.17 0.06
CA LEU A 207 -16.21 8.42 -1.20
C LEU A 207 -17.52 8.32 -2.01
N PRO A 208 -18.70 8.03 -1.41
CA PRO A 208 -19.97 7.99 -2.14
C PRO A 208 -20.43 9.31 -2.75
N LYS A 209 -19.88 10.43 -2.26
CA LYS A 209 -20.22 11.79 -2.72
C LYS A 209 -19.44 12.17 -3.97
N LEU A 210 -18.32 11.48 -4.22
CA LEU A 210 -17.45 11.71 -5.35
C LEU A 210 -17.94 10.94 -6.58
N ARG A 211 -17.93 11.60 -7.73
CA ARG A 211 -18.16 11.01 -9.05
C ARG A 211 -16.87 11.07 -9.85
N LEU A 212 -16.20 9.92 -9.97
CA LEU A 212 -15.05 9.78 -10.86
C LEU A 212 -15.52 9.59 -12.31
N HIS A 213 -14.92 10.34 -13.23
CA HIS A 213 -15.22 10.22 -14.67
C HIS A 213 -14.95 8.80 -15.18
N GLU A 214 -15.74 8.30 -16.14
CA GLU A 214 -15.61 6.94 -16.68
C GLU A 214 -14.23 6.68 -17.29
N GLU A 215 -13.66 7.71 -17.93
CA GLU A 215 -12.35 7.62 -18.58
C GLU A 215 -11.18 7.79 -17.59
N ASN A 216 -11.45 8.17 -16.33
CA ASN A 216 -10.42 8.44 -15.34
C ASN A 216 -9.57 7.19 -15.08
N VAL A 217 -8.25 7.34 -15.23
CA VAL A 217 -7.27 6.33 -14.87
C VAL A 217 -6.63 6.76 -13.55
N LEU A 218 -7.09 6.17 -12.46
CA LEU A 218 -6.61 6.44 -11.12
C LEU A 218 -5.35 5.60 -10.86
N GLU A 219 -4.23 6.24 -10.56
CA GLU A 219 -3.02 5.53 -10.15
C GLU A 219 -3.21 4.82 -8.81
N GLU A 220 -3.89 5.46 -7.85
CA GLU A 220 -4.11 4.88 -6.52
C GLU A 220 -5.43 5.36 -5.87
N LEU A 221 -6.24 4.39 -5.42
CA LEU A 221 -7.27 4.61 -4.40
C LEU A 221 -6.80 3.99 -3.09
N SER A 222 -6.64 4.80 -2.05
CA SER A 222 -6.25 4.34 -0.72
C SER A 222 -7.30 4.74 0.32
N LEU A 223 -7.88 3.75 1.00
CA LEU A 223 -8.87 3.95 2.05
C LEU A 223 -8.35 3.36 3.36
N ASP A 224 -8.26 4.17 4.40
CA ASP A 224 -7.85 3.72 5.74
C ASP A 224 -8.93 4.08 6.76
N ALA A 225 -9.55 3.06 7.35
CA ALA A 225 -10.53 3.23 8.41
C ALA A 225 -10.11 2.44 9.65
N LYS A 226 -9.82 3.16 10.75
CA LYS A 226 -9.42 2.60 12.02
C LYS A 226 -10.60 2.00 12.78
N TYR A 227 -11.80 2.55 12.61
CA TYR A 227 -13.01 2.14 13.33
C TYR A 227 -14.17 1.83 12.37
N SER A 228 -14.97 0.80 12.66
CA SER A 228 -16.13 0.42 11.82
C SER A 228 -17.16 1.53 11.63
N ARG A 229 -17.28 2.42 12.62
CA ARG A 229 -18.16 3.61 12.57
C ARG A 229 -17.81 4.60 11.45
N GLU A 230 -16.57 4.58 10.95
CA GLU A 230 -16.09 5.47 9.88
C GLU A 230 -16.63 5.07 8.50
N ILE A 231 -17.06 3.81 8.34
CA ILE A 231 -17.52 3.25 7.06
C ILE A 231 -19.00 2.85 7.07
N THR A 232 -19.70 3.07 8.18
CA THR A 232 -21.06 2.54 8.42
C THR A 232 -22.05 2.97 7.33
N GLU A 233 -21.99 4.20 6.85
CA GLU A 233 -22.88 4.67 5.77
C GLU A 233 -22.60 3.98 4.43
N ILE A 234 -21.33 3.72 4.13
CA ILE A 234 -20.92 3.00 2.90
C ILE A 234 -21.41 1.56 2.94
N LEU A 235 -21.33 0.90 4.11
CA LEU A 235 -21.76 -0.48 4.24
C LEU A 235 -23.26 -0.69 3.98
N LYS A 236 -24.10 0.35 4.20
CA LYS A 236 -25.54 0.32 3.87
C LYS A 236 -25.82 0.38 2.37
N MET A 237 -24.84 0.78 1.55
CA MET A 237 -25.02 0.88 0.11
C MET A 237 -25.17 -0.50 -0.54
N LYS A 238 -25.78 -0.53 -1.73
CA LYS A 238 -25.88 -1.75 -2.54
C LYS A 238 -24.49 -2.23 -2.96
N ARG A 239 -24.34 -3.54 -3.18
CA ARG A 239 -23.12 -4.13 -3.73
C ARG A 239 -22.77 -3.49 -5.08
N ASN A 240 -21.48 -3.31 -5.37
CA ASN A 240 -20.99 -2.77 -6.65
C ASN A 240 -21.66 -1.43 -7.05
N SER A 241 -21.98 -0.58 -6.07
CA SER A 241 -22.64 0.71 -6.32
C SER A 241 -21.68 1.89 -6.40
N LEU A 242 -20.45 1.74 -5.91
CA LEU A 242 -19.41 2.76 -5.94
C LEU A 242 -18.50 2.57 -7.14
N TRP A 243 -18.68 3.38 -8.17
CA TRP A 243 -17.79 3.41 -9.33
C TRP A 243 -16.49 4.13 -8.99
N ILE A 244 -15.35 3.46 -9.23
CA ILE A 244 -14.02 4.02 -8.94
C ILE A 244 -13.19 4.35 -10.20
N GLY A 245 -13.79 4.25 -11.39
CA GLY A 245 -13.07 4.35 -12.66
C GLY A 245 -12.10 3.18 -12.89
N ARG A 246 -11.11 3.38 -13.77
CA ARG A 246 -10.02 2.43 -14.00
C ARG A 246 -8.92 2.70 -12.99
N ALA A 247 -8.81 1.88 -11.94
CA ALA A 247 -7.79 2.03 -10.92
C ALA A 247 -6.62 1.06 -11.18
N LYS A 248 -5.39 1.57 -11.10
CA LYS A 248 -4.18 0.74 -11.11
C LYS A 248 -3.92 0.11 -9.75
N LYS A 249 -4.02 0.89 -8.67
CA LYS A 249 -3.78 0.40 -7.30
C LYS A 249 -4.97 0.64 -6.40
N LEU A 250 -5.34 -0.39 -5.63
CA LEU A 250 -6.37 -0.32 -4.61
C LEU A 250 -5.80 -0.78 -3.27
N VAL A 251 -5.73 0.13 -2.31
CA VAL A 251 -5.19 -0.11 -0.97
C VAL A 251 -6.30 0.11 0.06
N LEU A 252 -6.68 -0.95 0.77
CA LEU A 252 -7.73 -0.89 1.79
C LEU A 252 -7.15 -1.32 3.14
N THR A 253 -7.20 -0.42 4.12
CA THR A 253 -6.63 -0.64 5.45
C THR A 253 -7.70 -0.62 6.55
N GLY A 254 -7.55 -1.52 7.51
CA GLY A 254 -8.43 -1.70 8.65
C GLY A 254 -9.84 -2.10 8.26
N TYR A 255 -10.84 -1.37 8.77
CA TYR A 255 -12.25 -1.64 8.44
C TYR A 255 -12.58 -1.30 6.98
N ALA A 256 -11.80 -0.45 6.31
CA ALA A 256 -12.05 -0.07 4.92
C ALA A 256 -12.02 -1.27 3.96
N VAL A 257 -11.42 -2.38 4.38
CA VAL A 257 -11.47 -3.65 3.66
C VAL A 257 -12.91 -4.13 3.39
N ASP A 258 -13.87 -3.89 4.30
CA ASP A 258 -15.29 -4.24 4.08
C ASP A 258 -15.94 -3.44 2.93
N ILE A 259 -15.37 -2.27 2.57
CA ILE A 259 -15.85 -1.44 1.46
C ILE A 259 -15.62 -2.12 0.10
N LEU A 260 -14.69 -3.08 -0.01
CA LEU A 260 -14.40 -3.77 -1.28
C LEU A 260 -15.66 -4.34 -1.95
N THR A 261 -16.62 -4.83 -1.15
CA THR A 261 -17.92 -5.34 -1.64
C THR A 261 -18.80 -4.28 -2.32
N LYS A 262 -18.56 -3.01 -2.04
CA LYS A 262 -19.32 -1.86 -2.55
C LYS A 262 -18.68 -1.26 -3.79
N LEU A 263 -17.38 -1.50 -4.01
CA LEU A 263 -16.65 -1.00 -5.16
C LEU A 263 -17.03 -1.76 -6.43
N ARG A 264 -17.30 -1.02 -7.50
CA ARG A 264 -17.51 -1.55 -8.85
C ARG A 264 -16.20 -1.41 -9.63
N ILE A 265 -15.48 -2.52 -9.77
CA ILE A 265 -14.27 -2.61 -10.58
C ILE A 265 -14.67 -3.01 -12.01
N PRO A 266 -14.26 -2.26 -13.05
CA PRO A 266 -14.54 -2.60 -14.45
C PRO A 266 -13.98 -3.98 -14.82
N GLU A 267 -14.62 -4.69 -15.75
CA GLU A 267 -14.17 -6.04 -16.16
C GLU A 267 -12.84 -6.00 -16.93
N GLU A 268 -12.65 -4.94 -17.70
CA GLU A 268 -11.44 -4.64 -18.47
C GLU A 268 -10.29 -4.09 -17.61
N ASN A 269 -10.54 -3.81 -16.32
CA ASN A 269 -9.52 -3.25 -15.45
C ASN A 269 -8.46 -4.29 -15.09
N VAL A 270 -7.19 -3.94 -15.32
CA VAL A 270 -6.03 -4.73 -14.88
C VAL A 270 -5.39 -4.01 -13.71
N LEU A 271 -5.60 -4.51 -12.49
CA LEU A 271 -4.99 -3.93 -11.30
C LEU A 271 -3.48 -4.20 -11.31
N GLU A 272 -2.67 -3.16 -11.17
CA GLU A 272 -1.27 -3.33 -10.83
C GLU A 272 -1.14 -3.91 -9.42
N GLU A 273 -1.97 -3.45 -8.48
CA GLU A 273 -1.91 -3.89 -7.07
C GLU A 273 -3.27 -3.86 -6.37
N LEU A 274 -3.61 -4.95 -5.69
CA LEU A 274 -4.64 -4.99 -4.66
C LEU A 274 -3.98 -5.31 -3.31
N SER A 275 -4.04 -4.37 -2.37
CA SER A 275 -3.50 -4.52 -1.03
C SER A 275 -4.61 -4.40 0.01
N LEU A 276 -4.87 -5.47 0.76
CA LEU A 276 -5.84 -5.51 1.85
C LEU A 276 -5.11 -5.79 3.16
N ASN A 277 -5.15 -4.84 4.09
CA ASN A 277 -4.45 -4.93 5.35
C ASN A 277 -5.39 -4.64 6.52
N THR A 278 -5.67 -5.64 7.34
CA THR A 278 -6.45 -5.45 8.58
C THR A 278 -5.49 -5.44 9.76
N ASN A 279 -5.61 -4.54 10.74
CA ASN A 279 -4.76 -4.68 11.94
C ASN A 279 -5.22 -5.85 12.83
N GLY A 280 -4.37 -6.33 13.73
CA GLY A 280 -4.61 -7.53 14.57
C GLY A 280 -5.87 -7.50 15.47
N GLU A 281 -6.50 -6.34 15.62
CA GLU A 281 -7.77 -6.15 16.35
C GLU A 281 -8.98 -5.91 15.41
N GLN A 282 -8.73 -5.53 14.16
CA GLN A 282 -9.74 -5.14 13.20
C GLN A 282 -10.13 -6.36 12.37
N LYS A 283 -11.24 -7.01 12.75
CA LYS A 283 -11.77 -8.15 12.01
C LYS A 283 -12.85 -7.64 11.05
N PRO A 284 -12.61 -7.63 9.72
CA PRO A 284 -13.66 -7.27 8.78
C PRO A 284 -14.75 -8.34 8.87
N THR A 285 -15.98 -7.94 9.16
CA THR A 285 -17.07 -8.89 9.44
C THR A 285 -18.01 -9.05 8.27
N GLU A 286 -18.23 -8.00 7.48
CA GLU A 286 -19.22 -8.03 6.41
C GLU A 286 -18.69 -8.80 5.21
N ILE A 287 -17.46 -8.51 4.77
CA ILE A 287 -16.86 -9.17 3.62
C ILE A 287 -16.64 -10.68 3.82
N LEU A 288 -16.45 -11.13 5.06
CA LEU A 288 -16.27 -12.56 5.35
C LEU A 288 -17.58 -13.36 5.25
N LYS A 289 -18.74 -12.70 5.33
CA LYS A 289 -20.06 -13.32 5.14
C LYS A 289 -20.38 -13.59 3.67
N GLU A 290 -19.64 -12.96 2.76
CA GLU A 290 -19.85 -13.11 1.32
C GLU A 290 -19.65 -14.56 0.87
N GLU A 291 -20.29 -14.93 -0.23
CA GLU A 291 -20.06 -16.22 -0.86
C GLU A 291 -18.65 -16.29 -1.46
N ASN A 292 -18.10 -17.49 -1.57
CA ASN A 292 -16.80 -17.68 -2.20
C ASN A 292 -16.88 -17.31 -3.69
N ASN A 293 -15.82 -16.71 -4.24
CA ASN A 293 -15.77 -16.23 -5.62
C ASN A 293 -16.89 -15.24 -6.00
N SER A 294 -17.40 -14.45 -5.05
CA SER A 294 -18.48 -13.48 -5.32
C SER A 294 -17.94 -12.06 -5.59
N ILE A 295 -16.74 -11.72 -5.13
CA ILE A 295 -16.17 -10.37 -5.22
C ILE A 295 -15.26 -10.30 -6.44
N TRP A 296 -15.75 -9.72 -7.54
CA TRP A 296 -14.95 -9.55 -8.75
C TRP A 296 -13.80 -8.56 -8.55
N VAL A 297 -12.59 -9.01 -8.86
CA VAL A 297 -11.36 -8.17 -8.82
C VAL A 297 -10.59 -8.19 -10.14
N GLY A 298 -11.11 -8.86 -11.18
CA GLY A 298 -10.54 -8.86 -12.52
C GLY A 298 -9.17 -9.54 -12.62
N LYS A 299 -8.34 -9.00 -13.53
CA LYS A 299 -6.92 -9.37 -13.69
C LYS A 299 -6.08 -8.48 -12.77
N MET A 300 -5.04 -9.03 -12.16
CA MET A 300 -4.14 -8.28 -11.27
C MET A 300 -2.70 -8.79 -11.29
N ARG A 301 -1.74 -7.86 -11.20
CA ARG A 301 -0.30 -8.15 -11.15
C ARG A 301 0.17 -8.47 -9.73
N LYS A 302 -0.29 -7.75 -8.71
CA LYS A 302 0.09 -7.99 -7.31
C LYS A 302 -1.13 -8.11 -6.40
N LEU A 303 -1.13 -9.13 -5.54
CA LEU A 303 -2.10 -9.30 -4.45
C LEU A 303 -1.37 -9.42 -3.11
N GLU A 304 -1.61 -8.47 -2.22
CA GLU A 304 -1.07 -8.45 -0.87
C GLU A 304 -2.21 -8.53 0.15
N LEU A 305 -2.22 -9.59 0.96
CA LEU A 305 -3.21 -9.76 2.03
C LEU A 305 -2.50 -9.95 3.37
N SER A 306 -2.83 -9.08 4.33
CA SER A 306 -2.23 -9.10 5.67
C SER A 306 -3.27 -9.31 6.77
N TRP A 307 -2.90 -10.12 7.76
CA TRP A 307 -3.68 -10.47 8.96
C TRP A 307 -5.03 -11.14 8.64
N TYR A 308 -6.16 -10.62 9.12
CA TYR A 308 -7.49 -11.17 8.85
C TYR A 308 -7.90 -11.02 7.38
N ALA A 309 -7.29 -10.09 6.63
CA ALA A 309 -7.56 -9.94 5.20
C ALA A 309 -7.23 -11.21 4.40
N VAL A 310 -6.32 -12.06 4.88
CA VAL A 310 -6.04 -13.36 4.27
C VAL A 310 -7.29 -14.25 4.21
N GLY A 311 -8.23 -14.08 5.15
CA GLY A 311 -9.53 -14.76 5.15
C GLY A 311 -10.47 -14.35 4.02
N ILE A 312 -10.16 -13.28 3.30
CA ILE A 312 -10.94 -12.73 2.18
C ILE A 312 -10.56 -13.39 0.87
N LEU A 313 -9.37 -13.99 0.77
CA LEU A 313 -8.92 -14.65 -0.47
C LEU A 313 -9.97 -15.59 -1.10
N PRO A 314 -10.70 -16.43 -0.34
CA PRO A 314 -11.79 -17.25 -0.89
C PRO A 314 -12.96 -16.49 -1.50
N LYS A 315 -13.15 -15.23 -1.10
CA LYS A 315 -14.26 -14.39 -1.54
C LYS A 315 -13.95 -13.69 -2.86
N LEU A 316 -12.67 -13.52 -3.17
CA LEU A 316 -12.22 -12.88 -4.40
C LEU A 316 -12.41 -13.80 -5.61
N LYS A 317 -13.00 -13.24 -6.67
CA LYS A 317 -13.12 -13.85 -7.99
C LYS A 317 -12.06 -13.23 -8.90
N ILE A 318 -10.96 -13.96 -9.06
CA ILE A 318 -9.83 -13.62 -9.94
C ILE A 318 -10.11 -14.19 -11.34
N HIS A 319 -9.80 -13.42 -12.38
CA HIS A 319 -9.98 -13.85 -13.77
C HIS A 319 -9.20 -15.16 -14.06
N GLU A 320 -9.76 -16.05 -14.90
CA GLU A 320 -9.17 -17.37 -15.15
C GLU A 320 -7.77 -17.30 -15.79
N GLU A 321 -7.59 -16.40 -16.75
CA GLU A 321 -6.31 -16.10 -17.41
C GLU A 321 -5.36 -15.19 -16.61
N ASN A 322 -5.54 -15.05 -15.29
CA ASN A 322 -4.71 -14.13 -14.52
C ASN A 322 -3.25 -14.57 -14.48
N GLU A 323 -2.34 -13.64 -14.80
CA GLU A 323 -0.90 -13.80 -14.66
C GLU A 323 -0.37 -12.83 -13.60
N MET A 324 -0.23 -13.34 -12.38
CA MET A 324 0.20 -12.57 -11.21
C MET A 324 1.73 -12.54 -11.10
N GLU A 325 2.29 -11.36 -10.90
CA GLU A 325 3.69 -11.16 -10.57
C GLU A 325 3.99 -11.55 -9.12
N GLU A 326 3.11 -11.19 -8.19
CA GLU A 326 3.32 -11.45 -6.77
C GLU A 326 2.02 -11.71 -6.00
N LEU A 327 2.02 -12.81 -5.24
CA LEU A 327 1.05 -13.14 -4.21
C LEU A 327 1.77 -13.18 -2.86
N ASP A 328 1.58 -12.18 -2.00
CA ASP A 328 2.12 -12.14 -0.63
C ASP A 328 0.98 -12.23 0.40
N LEU A 329 0.97 -13.32 1.16
CA LEU A 329 -0.01 -13.56 2.21
C LEU A 329 0.71 -13.67 3.56
N ARG A 330 0.33 -12.80 4.51
CA ARG A 330 0.91 -12.80 5.86
C ARG A 330 -0.17 -12.79 6.92
N THR A 331 -0.23 -13.81 7.78
CA THR A 331 -1.14 -13.75 8.93
C THR A 331 -0.71 -14.59 10.11
N GLY A 332 -0.68 -13.99 11.31
CA GLY A 332 -0.54 -14.70 12.58
C GLY A 332 -1.84 -15.37 13.05
N PHE A 333 -2.98 -15.07 12.42
CA PHE A 333 -4.27 -15.64 12.77
C PHE A 333 -5.10 -15.92 11.51
N LEU A 334 -5.20 -17.19 11.14
CA LEU A 334 -6.14 -17.64 10.13
C LEU A 334 -7.37 -18.18 10.85
N GLY A 335 -8.54 -17.56 10.63
CA GLY A 335 -9.82 -18.17 10.99
C GLY A 335 -10.03 -19.50 10.25
N GLN A 336 -11.18 -20.13 10.45
CA GLN A 336 -11.54 -21.31 9.65
C GLN A 336 -11.81 -20.91 8.21
N ILE A 337 -10.84 -21.16 7.32
CA ILE A 337 -11.07 -21.13 5.88
C ILE A 337 -11.56 -22.51 5.46
N THR A 338 -12.87 -22.68 5.31
CA THR A 338 -13.50 -23.95 4.90
C THR A 338 -13.65 -23.97 3.37
N VAL A 339 -12.54 -24.20 2.67
CA VAL A 339 -12.53 -24.41 1.21
C VAL A 339 -11.77 -25.68 0.87
N LYS A 340 -12.16 -26.32 -0.24
CA LYS A 340 -11.53 -27.55 -0.71
C LYS A 340 -10.11 -27.27 -1.21
N ASN A 341 -9.27 -28.32 -1.23
CA ASN A 341 -7.94 -28.21 -1.83
C ASN A 341 -8.06 -27.85 -3.31
N LYS A 342 -7.15 -27.01 -3.81
CA LYS A 342 -7.10 -26.48 -5.19
C LYS A 342 -8.34 -25.69 -5.66
N SER A 343 -9.24 -25.28 -4.76
CA SER A 343 -10.44 -24.54 -5.15
C SER A 343 -10.25 -23.02 -5.22
N LEU A 344 -9.13 -22.50 -4.70
CA LEU A 344 -8.80 -21.08 -4.75
C LEU A 344 -7.95 -20.78 -5.99
N TRP A 345 -8.60 -20.49 -7.11
CA TRP A 345 -7.90 -20.20 -8.36
C TRP A 345 -7.13 -18.88 -8.27
N VAL A 346 -5.81 -18.94 -8.53
CA VAL A 346 -4.93 -17.76 -8.58
C VAL A 346 -4.21 -17.58 -9.93
N GLY A 347 -4.49 -18.45 -10.90
CA GLY A 347 -3.89 -18.40 -12.24
C GLY A 347 -2.41 -18.81 -12.25
N LYS A 348 -1.58 -18.07 -13.00
CA LYS A 348 -0.12 -18.18 -12.97
C LYS A 348 0.44 -17.19 -11.95
N VAL A 349 1.42 -17.59 -11.15
CA VAL A 349 2.05 -16.76 -10.11
C VAL A 349 3.57 -16.80 -10.25
N LYS A 350 4.23 -15.66 -10.47
CA LYS A 350 5.69 -15.59 -10.56
C LYS A 350 6.35 -15.64 -9.18
N VAL A 351 5.82 -14.93 -8.19
CA VAL A 351 6.35 -14.88 -6.81
C VAL A 351 5.23 -15.23 -5.83
N LEU A 352 5.44 -16.29 -5.05
CA LEU A 352 4.54 -16.69 -3.97
C LEU A 352 5.27 -16.58 -2.62
N LYS A 353 4.77 -15.69 -1.76
CA LYS A 353 5.25 -15.52 -0.38
C LYS A 353 4.12 -15.85 0.58
N LEU A 354 4.33 -16.86 1.44
CA LEU A 354 3.38 -17.20 2.49
C LEU A 354 4.09 -17.14 3.83
N ARG A 355 3.56 -16.32 4.74
CA ARG A 355 4.13 -16.11 6.07
C ARG A 355 3.17 -16.53 7.18
N ASP A 356 3.72 -17.17 8.20
CA ASP A 356 3.05 -17.58 9.42
C ASP A 356 1.90 -18.56 9.13
N THR A 357 0.69 -18.29 9.63
CA THR A 357 -0.48 -19.16 9.43
C THR A 357 -1.02 -19.12 7.99
N ALA A 358 -0.62 -18.12 7.18
CA ALA A 358 -1.03 -18.04 5.77
C ALA A 358 -0.63 -19.29 4.97
N ILE A 359 0.42 -19.99 5.41
CA ILE A 359 0.91 -21.21 4.79
C ILE A 359 -0.18 -22.28 4.69
N LYS A 360 -1.14 -22.33 5.64
CA LYS A 360 -2.31 -23.23 5.60
C LYS A 360 -3.18 -23.09 4.34
N ILE A 361 -3.04 -21.99 3.60
CA ILE A 361 -3.73 -21.76 2.32
C ILE A 361 -3.06 -22.50 1.18
N LEU A 362 -1.77 -22.86 1.27
CA LEU A 362 -1.03 -23.43 0.16
C LEU A 362 -1.72 -24.65 -0.52
N PRO A 363 -2.25 -25.66 0.20
CA PRO A 363 -2.96 -26.78 -0.43
C PRO A 363 -4.28 -26.38 -1.12
N LYS A 364 -4.84 -25.23 -0.74
CA LYS A 364 -6.10 -24.68 -1.24
C LYS A 364 -5.91 -23.88 -2.52
N LEU A 365 -4.70 -23.37 -2.78
CA LEU A 365 -4.38 -22.64 -4.00
C LEU A 365 -4.43 -23.57 -5.23
N GLY A 366 -5.18 -23.13 -6.23
CA GLY A 366 -5.23 -23.72 -7.56
C GLY A 366 -4.37 -22.87 -8.51
N PHE A 367 -3.31 -23.49 -9.03
CA PHE A 367 -2.43 -22.88 -10.03
C PHE A 367 -2.71 -23.45 -11.42
N HIS A 368 -2.41 -22.65 -12.44
CA HIS A 368 -2.43 -23.12 -13.82
C HIS A 368 -1.43 -24.29 -14.03
N LYS A 369 -1.75 -25.20 -14.97
CA LYS A 369 -0.91 -26.38 -15.30
C LYS A 369 0.50 -26.00 -15.77
N GLU A 370 0.63 -24.84 -16.42
CA GLU A 370 1.89 -24.29 -16.93
C GLU A 370 2.50 -23.24 -15.99
N ASN A 371 2.17 -23.28 -14.70
CA ASN A 371 2.70 -22.32 -13.74
C ASN A 371 4.24 -22.42 -13.65
N GLN A 372 4.91 -21.27 -13.77
CA GLN A 372 6.36 -21.12 -13.65
C GLN A 372 6.66 -20.02 -12.61
N MET A 373 7.02 -20.44 -11.40
CA MET A 373 7.38 -19.53 -10.31
C MET A 373 8.87 -19.19 -10.37
N LYS A 374 9.18 -17.89 -10.32
CA LYS A 374 10.51 -17.39 -10.00
C LYS A 374 10.87 -17.67 -8.54
N VAL A 375 9.93 -17.44 -7.62
CA VAL A 375 10.17 -17.61 -6.18
C VAL A 375 8.97 -18.23 -5.49
N LEU A 376 9.22 -19.29 -4.71
CA LEU A 376 8.34 -19.80 -3.68
C LEU A 376 9.04 -19.65 -2.33
N SER A 377 8.52 -18.76 -1.48
CA SER A 377 9.08 -18.46 -0.15
C SER A 377 8.05 -18.73 0.94
N LEU A 378 8.33 -19.70 1.81
CA LEU A 378 7.50 -20.04 2.96
C LEU A 378 8.29 -19.76 4.24
N PHE A 379 7.70 -19.00 5.16
CA PHE A 379 8.31 -18.66 6.45
C PHE A 379 7.29 -18.74 7.58
N THR A 380 7.63 -19.34 8.71
CA THR A 380 6.84 -19.22 9.96
C THR A 380 7.79 -19.06 11.13
N ASP A 381 7.45 -18.22 12.09
CA ASP A 381 8.17 -18.12 13.37
C ASP A 381 7.51 -18.96 14.48
N ARG A 382 6.31 -19.51 14.24
CA ARG A 382 5.48 -20.16 15.26
C ARG A 382 5.14 -21.62 14.92
N PRO A 383 5.62 -22.61 15.72
CA PRO A 383 5.44 -24.04 15.48
C PRO A 383 4.00 -24.56 15.50
N ILE A 384 3.09 -23.84 16.18
CA ILE A 384 1.73 -24.32 16.44
C ILE A 384 0.85 -24.27 15.18
N TYR A 385 1.25 -23.52 14.16
CA TYR A 385 0.37 -23.18 13.05
C TYR A 385 0.58 -24.03 11.78
N ILE A 386 1.55 -24.95 11.70
CA ILE A 386 1.73 -25.78 10.48
C ILE A 386 1.18 -27.20 10.62
N VAL A 387 0.80 -27.66 11.83
CA VAL A 387 0.41 -29.07 12.13
C VAL A 387 -0.57 -29.72 11.13
N SER A 388 -1.40 -28.94 10.43
CA SER A 388 -2.34 -29.44 9.43
C SER A 388 -1.71 -29.83 8.07
N ILE A 389 -0.66 -29.16 7.59
CA ILE A 389 -0.11 -29.43 6.24
C ILE A 389 0.77 -30.69 6.18
N PRO A 390 1.61 -31.01 7.18
CA PRO A 390 2.38 -32.25 7.18
C PRO A 390 1.51 -33.52 7.11
N ARG A 391 0.19 -33.41 7.39
CA ARG A 391 -0.80 -34.50 7.23
C ARG A 391 -1.26 -34.71 5.79
N GLU A 392 -1.02 -33.76 4.89
CA GLU A 392 -1.31 -33.94 3.46
C GLU A 392 -0.49 -35.09 2.88
N GLU A 393 -0.99 -35.71 1.81
CA GLU A 393 -0.22 -36.75 1.11
C GLU A 393 1.05 -36.17 0.47
N ASN A 394 2.11 -36.97 0.39
CA ASN A 394 3.34 -36.53 -0.26
C ASN A 394 3.06 -36.23 -1.74
N LYS A 395 3.63 -35.14 -2.26
CA LYS A 395 3.42 -34.66 -3.64
C LYS A 395 1.94 -34.34 -3.98
N SER A 396 1.12 -33.96 -3.00
CA SER A 396 -0.27 -33.55 -3.24
C SER A 396 -0.41 -32.10 -3.71
N ILE A 397 0.54 -31.23 -3.34
CA ILE A 397 0.50 -29.79 -3.58
C ILE A 397 1.24 -29.45 -4.88
N TRP A 398 0.50 -29.21 -5.96
CA TRP A 398 1.07 -28.80 -7.24
C TRP A 398 1.55 -27.33 -7.19
N VAL A 399 2.82 -27.08 -7.55
CA VAL A 399 3.38 -25.72 -7.61
C VAL A 399 3.95 -25.36 -8.99
N GLY A 400 4.01 -26.30 -9.93
CA GLY A 400 4.57 -26.08 -11.27
C GLY A 400 6.10 -26.16 -11.32
N LYS A 401 6.72 -25.35 -12.19
CA LYS A 401 8.19 -25.13 -12.20
C LYS A 401 8.52 -24.05 -11.16
N VAL A 402 9.59 -24.23 -10.39
CA VAL A 402 10.05 -23.29 -9.36
C VAL A 402 11.55 -23.07 -9.54
N GLU A 403 11.95 -21.83 -9.81
CA GLU A 403 13.34 -21.42 -9.99
C GLU A 403 14.07 -21.31 -8.63
N LYS A 404 13.44 -20.64 -7.65
CA LYS A 404 13.96 -20.45 -6.29
C LYS A 404 12.95 -20.93 -5.25
N LEU A 405 13.35 -21.90 -4.43
CA LEU A 405 12.57 -22.39 -3.29
C LEU A 405 13.26 -22.00 -1.98
N GLU A 406 12.56 -21.27 -1.12
CA GLU A 406 13.04 -20.88 0.21
C GLU A 406 12.06 -21.33 1.29
N LEU A 407 12.51 -22.24 2.15
CA LEU A 407 11.75 -22.77 3.27
C LEU A 407 12.52 -22.48 4.56
N TYR A 408 11.89 -21.72 5.46
CA TYR A 408 12.46 -21.36 6.75
C TYR A 408 11.66 -21.97 7.90
N ASN A 409 12.36 -22.35 8.95
CA ASN A 409 11.82 -22.93 10.19
C ASN A 409 10.94 -24.15 9.88
N GLN A 410 9.78 -24.28 10.53
CA GLN A 410 8.89 -25.44 10.38
C GLN A 410 8.34 -25.63 8.95
N THR A 411 8.45 -24.64 8.06
CA THR A 411 7.99 -24.79 6.67
C THR A 411 8.80 -25.82 5.87
N VAL A 412 9.98 -26.19 6.36
CA VAL A 412 10.81 -27.26 5.78
C VAL A 412 10.07 -28.60 5.75
N GLU A 413 9.16 -28.86 6.70
CA GLU A 413 8.33 -30.08 6.73
C GLU A 413 7.34 -30.18 5.55
N ILE A 414 7.09 -29.08 4.84
CA ILE A 414 6.21 -29.03 3.67
C ILE A 414 6.91 -29.55 2.42
N LEU A 415 8.25 -29.59 2.40
CA LEU A 415 9.04 -29.99 1.23
C LEU A 415 8.58 -31.32 0.60
N PRO A 416 8.32 -32.42 1.35
CA PRO A 416 7.86 -33.68 0.76
C PRO A 416 6.43 -33.62 0.19
N LYS A 417 5.64 -32.60 0.56
CA LYS A 417 4.26 -32.40 0.11
C LYS A 417 4.19 -31.65 -1.22
N LEU A 418 5.23 -30.90 -1.56
CA LEU A 418 5.33 -30.17 -2.81
C LEU A 418 5.51 -31.14 -4.00
N ARG A 419 4.76 -30.86 -5.07
CA ARG A 419 4.85 -31.54 -6.36
C ARG A 419 5.27 -30.52 -7.41
N PHE A 420 6.49 -30.67 -7.88
CA PHE A 420 7.03 -29.89 -8.99
C PHE A 420 6.73 -30.56 -10.33
N HIS A 421 6.84 -29.79 -11.41
CA HIS A 421 6.84 -30.31 -12.78
C HIS A 421 8.01 -31.30 -12.97
N GLY A 422 7.85 -32.34 -13.80
CA GLY A 422 8.87 -33.39 -13.98
C GLY A 422 10.22 -32.86 -14.48
N GLU A 423 10.18 -31.77 -15.24
CA GLU A 423 11.33 -31.03 -15.79
C GLU A 423 11.83 -29.89 -14.89
N ASN A 424 11.49 -29.88 -13.61
CA ASN A 424 11.90 -28.80 -12.72
C ASN A 424 13.44 -28.76 -12.54
N VAL A 425 14.01 -27.59 -12.83
CA VAL A 425 15.41 -27.24 -12.58
C VAL A 425 15.40 -26.00 -11.69
N MET A 426 15.80 -26.15 -10.43
CA MET A 426 15.94 -25.04 -9.49
C MET A 426 17.31 -24.40 -9.63
N GLU A 427 17.32 -23.08 -9.79
CA GLU A 427 18.52 -22.27 -9.61
C GLU A 427 18.98 -22.32 -8.14
N LYS A 428 18.04 -22.29 -7.20
CA LYS A 428 18.38 -22.25 -5.77
C LYS A 428 17.35 -22.91 -4.87
N LEU A 429 17.82 -23.81 -4.00
CA LEU A 429 17.08 -24.38 -2.88
C LEU A 429 17.70 -23.91 -1.56
N VAL A 430 16.92 -23.20 -0.74
CA VAL A 430 17.31 -22.73 0.59
C VAL A 430 16.42 -23.38 1.63
N LEU A 431 17.02 -24.13 2.55
CA LEU A 431 16.35 -24.67 3.73
C LEU A 431 17.08 -24.15 4.98
N SER A 432 16.33 -23.60 5.94
CA SER A 432 16.87 -23.18 7.24
C SER A 432 15.93 -23.62 8.35
N ALA A 433 16.49 -24.10 9.48
CA ALA A 433 15.73 -24.50 10.65
C ALA A 433 16.59 -24.28 11.89
N ASP A 434 16.05 -23.54 12.85
CA ASP A 434 16.77 -23.13 14.06
C ASP A 434 16.53 -24.12 15.21
N LYS A 435 15.56 -25.03 15.06
CA LYS A 435 15.16 -26.00 16.06
C LYS A 435 15.02 -27.42 15.48
N PRO A 436 15.30 -28.48 16.26
CA PRO A 436 15.20 -29.85 15.77
C PRO A 436 13.75 -30.31 15.52
N GLU A 437 12.77 -29.72 16.21
CA GLU A 437 11.34 -30.03 16.04
C GLU A 437 10.84 -29.63 14.64
N GLU A 438 11.42 -28.59 14.04
CA GLU A 438 11.05 -28.03 12.74
C GLU A 438 11.37 -28.95 11.55
N ILE A 439 12.06 -30.06 11.80
CA ILE A 439 12.45 -31.05 10.79
C ILE A 439 12.14 -32.48 11.25
N SER A 440 11.40 -32.64 12.34
CA SER A 440 11.25 -33.93 13.00
C SER A 440 10.54 -34.95 12.10
N GLU A 441 9.52 -34.53 11.35
CA GLU A 441 8.76 -35.42 10.46
C GLU A 441 9.53 -35.80 9.20
N ILE A 442 10.19 -34.83 8.56
CA ILE A 442 10.96 -35.09 7.33
C ILE A 442 12.12 -36.06 7.58
N LEU A 443 12.69 -36.07 8.79
CA LEU A 443 13.76 -37.01 9.15
C LEU A 443 13.30 -38.46 9.32
N LYS A 444 12.00 -38.69 9.58
CA LYS A 444 11.42 -40.04 9.63
C LYS A 444 11.26 -40.65 8.24
N THR A 445 11.37 -39.85 7.18
CA THR A 445 11.30 -40.33 5.80
C THR A 445 12.50 -41.20 5.45
N LYS A 446 12.34 -42.09 4.45
CA LYS A 446 13.44 -42.90 3.93
C LYS A 446 14.50 -42.00 3.29
N ASP A 447 15.75 -42.43 3.32
CA ASP A 447 16.82 -41.73 2.59
C ASP A 447 16.49 -41.68 1.09
N LYS A 448 16.87 -40.58 0.44
CA LYS A 448 16.58 -40.32 -0.98
C LYS A 448 15.09 -40.47 -1.34
N SER A 449 14.17 -40.09 -0.44
CA SER A 449 12.72 -40.14 -0.71
C SER A 449 12.10 -38.78 -1.04
N VAL A 450 12.72 -37.68 -0.62
CA VAL A 450 12.22 -36.31 -0.85
C VAL A 450 12.74 -35.79 -2.18
N TRP A 451 11.92 -35.89 -3.22
CA TRP A 451 12.31 -35.50 -4.58
C TRP A 451 12.28 -33.98 -4.78
N VAL A 452 13.39 -33.39 -5.21
CA VAL A 452 13.54 -31.93 -5.43
C VAL A 452 13.92 -31.56 -6.87
N GLY A 453 14.03 -32.54 -7.78
CA GLY A 453 14.41 -32.30 -9.18
C GLY A 453 15.92 -32.07 -9.35
N LYS A 454 16.31 -31.23 -10.33
CA LYS A 454 17.69 -30.75 -10.45
C LYS A 454 17.85 -29.45 -9.66
N VAL A 455 18.99 -29.26 -9.00
CA VAL A 455 19.28 -28.08 -8.16
C VAL A 455 20.70 -27.61 -8.47
N LYS A 456 20.85 -26.34 -8.87
CA LYS A 456 22.17 -25.72 -9.10
C LYS A 456 22.83 -25.25 -7.81
N VAL A 457 22.09 -24.54 -6.95
CA VAL A 457 22.59 -24.07 -5.65
C VAL A 457 21.77 -24.66 -4.51
N LEU A 458 22.42 -25.45 -3.65
CA LEU A 458 21.84 -25.97 -2.42
C LEU A 458 22.41 -25.22 -1.21
N LYS A 459 21.54 -24.60 -0.41
CA LYS A 459 21.90 -23.95 0.85
C LYS A 459 21.11 -24.57 2.00
N LEU A 460 21.81 -25.21 2.92
CA LEU A 460 21.25 -25.75 4.17
C LEU A 460 21.86 -25.03 5.36
N GLU A 461 21.00 -24.56 6.26
CA GLU A 461 21.38 -23.84 7.48
C GLU A 461 20.75 -24.50 8.72
N GLY A 462 21.52 -24.55 9.81
CA GLY A 462 21.09 -25.07 11.09
C GLY A 462 20.73 -26.57 11.05
N TYR A 463 19.61 -26.94 11.66
CA TYR A 463 19.20 -28.34 11.77
C TYR A 463 18.89 -28.99 10.40
N THR A 464 18.62 -28.21 9.35
CA THR A 464 18.30 -28.74 8.01
C THR A 464 19.44 -29.52 7.37
N LEU A 465 20.67 -29.39 7.86
CA LEU A 465 21.77 -30.27 7.48
C LEU A 465 21.37 -31.74 7.61
N GLY A 466 20.68 -32.12 8.68
CA GLY A 466 20.20 -33.49 8.89
C GLY A 466 19.26 -34.03 7.81
N ILE A 467 18.65 -33.16 6.99
CA ILE A 467 17.75 -33.53 5.88
C ILE A 467 18.54 -33.93 4.63
N LEU A 468 19.82 -33.56 4.51
CA LEU A 468 20.62 -33.81 3.31
C LEU A 468 20.53 -35.27 2.81
N PRO A 469 20.63 -36.32 3.65
CA PRO A 469 20.47 -37.72 3.21
C PRO A 469 19.06 -38.07 2.70
N LYS A 470 18.04 -37.28 3.06
CA LYS A 470 16.63 -37.49 2.68
C LYS A 470 16.32 -36.96 1.29
N LEU A 471 17.11 -36.01 0.79
CA LEU A 471 16.92 -35.39 -0.52
C LEU A 471 17.26 -36.35 -1.66
N ARG A 472 16.43 -36.33 -2.70
CA ARG A 472 16.64 -37.06 -3.95
C ARG A 472 16.68 -36.08 -5.11
N PHE A 473 17.84 -36.01 -5.75
CA PHE A 473 18.04 -35.24 -6.98
C PHE A 473 17.72 -36.09 -8.21
N ARG A 474 17.41 -35.43 -9.33
CA ARG A 474 17.11 -36.10 -10.61
C ARG A 474 18.41 -36.43 -11.37
N GLY A 475 18.67 -37.72 -11.56
CA GLY A 475 19.82 -38.23 -12.34
C GLY A 475 21.17 -37.86 -11.72
N GLU A 476 22.19 -37.67 -12.55
CA GLU A 476 23.45 -37.04 -12.14
C GLU A 476 23.27 -35.53 -12.04
N ASN A 477 22.79 -35.04 -10.90
CA ASN A 477 22.69 -33.61 -10.66
C ASN A 477 24.10 -33.01 -10.50
N VAL A 478 24.39 -32.00 -11.32
CA VAL A 478 25.62 -31.21 -11.24
C VAL A 478 25.29 -29.89 -10.56
N MET A 479 25.76 -29.70 -9.33
CA MET A 479 25.54 -28.47 -8.56
C MET A 479 26.65 -27.46 -8.87
N GLU A 480 26.27 -26.20 -9.07
CA GLU A 480 27.22 -25.08 -9.10
C GLU A 480 27.77 -24.82 -7.69
N LYS A 481 26.92 -24.93 -6.67
CA LYS A 481 27.32 -24.59 -5.30
C LYS A 481 26.56 -25.35 -4.23
N LEU A 482 27.31 -25.95 -3.29
CA LEU A 482 26.81 -26.48 -2.03
C LEU A 482 27.24 -25.54 -0.89
N VAL A 483 26.28 -25.07 -0.09
CA VAL A 483 26.53 -24.24 1.10
C VAL A 483 25.90 -24.90 2.32
N LEU A 484 26.72 -25.28 3.29
CA LEU A 484 26.27 -25.84 4.56
C LEU A 484 26.76 -24.93 5.69
N SER A 485 25.85 -24.51 6.58
CA SER A 485 26.18 -23.70 7.75
C SER A 485 25.58 -24.31 9.00
N ALA A 486 26.41 -24.49 10.03
CA ALA A 486 25.98 -24.91 11.35
C ALA A 486 26.74 -24.12 12.40
N ASP A 487 26.02 -23.59 13.38
CA ASP A 487 26.56 -22.80 14.47
C ASP A 487 26.55 -23.58 15.79
N LYS A 488 25.74 -24.66 15.89
CA LYS A 488 25.61 -25.49 17.10
C LYS A 488 25.96 -26.96 16.86
N PRO A 489 26.60 -27.66 17.83
CA PRO A 489 26.94 -29.10 17.68
C PRO A 489 25.73 -29.99 17.41
N GLU A 490 24.58 -29.65 17.96
CA GLU A 490 23.33 -30.41 17.85
C GLU A 490 22.83 -30.47 16.40
N GLU A 491 23.09 -29.43 15.61
CA GLU A 491 22.67 -29.30 14.21
C GLU A 491 23.34 -30.32 13.29
N ILE A 492 24.58 -30.73 13.60
CA ILE A 492 25.35 -31.72 12.82
C ILE A 492 25.30 -33.14 13.42
N SER A 493 24.76 -33.29 14.62
CA SER A 493 24.78 -34.55 15.39
C SER A 493 24.22 -35.75 14.62
N LYS A 494 23.19 -35.54 13.79
CA LYS A 494 22.58 -36.60 12.98
C LYS A 494 23.48 -37.06 11.83
N ILE A 495 24.14 -36.12 11.13
CA ILE A 495 25.07 -36.46 10.04
C ILE A 495 26.32 -37.13 10.61
N LEU A 496 26.84 -36.68 11.76
CA LEU A 496 28.05 -37.28 12.35
C LEU A 496 27.91 -38.77 12.65
N LYS A 497 26.69 -39.26 12.91
CA LYS A 497 26.38 -40.67 13.14
C LYS A 497 26.39 -41.53 11.86
N THR A 498 26.41 -40.90 10.70
CA THR A 498 26.47 -41.62 9.42
C THR A 498 27.89 -42.12 9.14
N LYS A 499 28.00 -43.14 8.28
CA LYS A 499 29.31 -43.63 7.84
C LYS A 499 30.00 -42.58 6.97
N ASP A 500 31.32 -42.62 6.93
CA ASP A 500 32.09 -41.74 6.04
C ASP A 500 31.68 -42.00 4.59
N LYS A 501 31.58 -40.91 3.80
CA LYS A 501 31.10 -40.92 2.41
C LYS A 501 29.75 -41.63 2.19
N SER A 502 28.84 -41.57 3.16
CA SER A 502 27.49 -42.17 3.01
C SER A 502 26.41 -41.18 2.60
N VAL A 503 26.66 -39.87 2.76
CA VAL A 503 25.71 -38.81 2.38
C VAL A 503 26.03 -38.34 0.96
N TRP A 504 25.40 -38.99 -0.01
CA TRP A 504 25.61 -38.68 -1.43
C TRP A 504 25.01 -37.31 -1.81
N VAL A 505 25.85 -36.43 -2.37
CA VAL A 505 25.47 -35.11 -2.88
C VAL A 505 25.55 -35.04 -4.41
N GLY A 506 26.45 -35.82 -5.02
CA GLY A 506 26.68 -35.85 -6.47
C GLY A 506 27.87 -34.98 -6.91
N LYS A 507 27.82 -34.44 -8.13
CA LYS A 507 28.89 -33.60 -8.69
C LYS A 507 28.69 -32.15 -8.28
N VAL A 508 29.75 -31.47 -7.80
CA VAL A 508 29.66 -30.09 -7.29
C VAL A 508 30.86 -29.26 -7.76
N LYS A 509 30.62 -28.05 -8.32
CA LYS A 509 31.71 -27.12 -8.70
C LYS A 509 32.33 -26.41 -7.50
N LYS A 510 31.51 -26.03 -6.50
CA LYS A 510 31.97 -25.28 -5.33
C LYS A 510 31.30 -25.73 -4.03
N VAL A 511 32.09 -26.08 -3.02
CA VAL A 511 31.60 -26.38 -1.67
C VAL A 511 31.99 -25.26 -0.70
N ARG A 512 31.05 -24.82 0.14
CA ARG A 512 31.29 -23.86 1.24
C ARG A 512 30.71 -24.43 2.53
N LEU A 513 31.60 -24.86 3.42
CA LEU A 513 31.26 -25.31 4.78
C LEU A 513 31.58 -24.19 5.76
N LYS A 514 30.57 -23.71 6.50
CA LYS A 514 30.69 -22.64 7.49
C LYS A 514 30.50 -23.19 8.91
N GLY A 515 31.21 -22.59 9.86
CA GLY A 515 31.12 -22.97 11.27
C GLY A 515 31.43 -24.45 11.50
N LEU A 516 30.56 -25.11 12.26
CA LEU A 516 30.67 -26.53 12.61
C LEU A 516 30.38 -27.47 11.44
N ALA A 517 29.81 -26.98 10.32
CA ALA A 517 29.58 -27.80 9.12
C ALA A 517 30.89 -28.34 8.52
N LYS A 518 32.05 -27.74 8.83
CA LYS A 518 33.36 -28.28 8.42
C LYS A 518 33.63 -29.68 9.00
N LYS A 519 33.07 -30.00 10.17
CA LYS A 519 33.28 -31.29 10.85
C LYS A 519 32.58 -32.47 10.19
N ILE A 520 31.66 -32.23 9.25
CA ILE A 520 30.93 -33.27 8.54
C ILE A 520 31.43 -33.52 7.12
N GLU A 521 32.52 -32.87 6.70
CA GLU A 521 33.04 -32.97 5.34
C GLU A 521 33.33 -34.43 4.93
N ASN A 522 33.95 -35.21 5.83
CA ASN A 522 34.24 -36.64 5.59
C ASN A 522 33.00 -37.53 5.47
N LYS A 523 31.83 -37.04 5.90
CA LYS A 523 30.55 -37.75 5.79
C LYS A 523 29.91 -37.58 4.41
N LEU A 524 30.26 -36.50 3.70
CA LEU A 524 29.70 -36.18 2.39
C LEU A 524 30.41 -36.96 1.29
N ASP A 525 29.63 -37.51 0.37
CA ASP A 525 30.11 -38.13 -0.86
C ASP A 525 29.77 -37.23 -2.05
N PHE A 526 30.77 -36.48 -2.50
CA PHE A 526 30.67 -35.58 -3.64
C PHE A 526 31.91 -35.65 -4.52
N THR A 527 31.71 -35.39 -5.81
CA THR A 527 32.81 -35.24 -6.78
C THR A 527 32.97 -33.77 -7.09
N LEU A 528 34.13 -33.19 -6.73
CA LEU A 528 34.48 -31.86 -7.19
C LEU A 528 34.80 -31.91 -8.68
N ILE A 529 34.12 -31.07 -9.45
CA ILE A 529 34.41 -30.88 -10.86
C ILE A 529 34.98 -29.47 -11.06
N ALA A 530 35.92 -29.33 -11.98
CA ALA A 530 36.42 -28.02 -12.35
C ALA A 530 35.25 -27.15 -12.86
N PRO A 531 35.28 -25.82 -12.66
CA PRO A 531 34.47 -24.95 -13.49
C PRO A 531 34.86 -25.25 -14.93
N ASP A 532 33.91 -25.61 -15.80
CA ASP A 532 34.22 -25.74 -17.22
C ASP A 532 34.82 -24.41 -17.69
N ASP A 533 36.06 -24.44 -18.18
CA ASP A 533 36.62 -23.38 -19.00
C ASP A 533 35.86 -23.45 -20.34
N GLN A 534 34.83 -22.61 -20.51
CA GLN A 534 34.15 -22.37 -21.79
C GLN A 534 33.92 -20.85 -21.88
N GLU A 535 34.77 -20.12 -22.61
CA GLU A 535 34.67 -19.81 -24.07
C GLU A 535 33.38 -19.08 -24.46
#